data_AF-A0A1W9UL66-F1
#
_entry.id   AF-A0A1W9UL66-F1
#
_cell.length_a   1.000
_cell.length_b   1.000
_cell.length_c   1.000
_cell.angle_alpha   90.00
_cell.angle_beta   90.00
_cell.angle_gamma   90.00
#
_symmetry.space_group_name_H-M   'P 1'
#
loop_
_entity.id
_entity.type
_entity.pdbx_description
1 polymer ?
#
loop_
_entity_poly.entity_id
_entity_poly.type
_entity_poly.pdbx_seq_one_letter_code
_entity_poly.pdbx_strand_id
1 'polypeptide(L)'
;MMTQGDEVFIQMTDNTAEVGSEYSVFSLGKMITHPQTNKKIGYQVTWRGQVQLTAAHEQVYSGTITRAVGEITRGTILLAIPEQQTTIILQRAQQPLDGYIIAAHPEKLTFAQHDICYIDKGSDDGLAIGNMLTIVRPRNASDLALQDRDIILPDTLLGRAVVINTDRSVATALILKSSEAIHRGDLIYTEMN
;
A
#
# COMPACT_ATOMS: atom_id res chain seq x y z
N MET A 1 16.01 5.54 -19.91
CA MET A 1 16.35 4.54 -18.89
C MET A 1 17.64 4.93 -18.22
N MET A 2 17.67 4.92 -16.89
CA MET A 2 18.85 5.14 -16.05
C MET A 2 19.02 3.93 -15.12
N THR A 3 20.27 3.61 -14.77
CA THR A 3 20.66 2.44 -13.98
C THR A 3 21.67 2.83 -12.89
N GLN A 4 22.11 1.85 -12.10
CA GLN A 4 23.08 2.09 -11.03
C GLN A 4 24.37 2.72 -11.57
N GLY A 5 24.82 3.79 -10.92
CA GLY A 5 26.00 4.56 -11.29
C GLY A 5 25.72 5.79 -12.16
N ASP A 6 24.54 5.88 -12.79
CA ASP A 6 24.20 7.03 -13.62
C ASP A 6 24.01 8.30 -12.77
N GLU A 7 24.46 9.43 -13.31
CA GLU A 7 24.18 10.76 -12.77
C GLU A 7 22.77 11.23 -13.18
N VAL A 8 22.06 11.81 -12.22
CA VAL A 8 20.73 12.38 -12.41
C VAL A 8 20.65 13.77 -11.80
N PHE A 9 19.76 14.60 -12.35
CA PHE A 9 19.45 15.92 -11.82
C PHE A 9 18.06 15.90 -11.17
N ILE A 10 17.98 16.42 -9.96
CA ILE A 10 16.83 16.27 -9.08
C ILE A 10 16.38 17.65 -8.62
N GLN A 11 15.09 17.93 -8.80
CA GLN A 11 14.46 19.09 -8.18
C GLN A 11 13.73 18.64 -6.92
N MET A 12 14.10 19.18 -5.77
CA MET A 12 13.42 18.94 -4.51
C MET A 12 12.31 19.97 -4.30
N THR A 13 11.22 19.53 -3.65
CA THR A 13 10.08 20.41 -3.33
C THR A 13 10.26 21.15 -2.01
N ASP A 14 11.18 20.70 -1.17
CA ASP A 14 11.53 21.32 0.11
C ASP A 14 13.04 21.60 0.18
N ASN A 15 13.41 22.50 1.09
CA ASN A 15 14.80 22.90 1.31
C ASN A 15 15.47 22.06 2.41
N THR A 16 14.97 20.86 2.68
CA THR A 16 15.50 19.97 3.74
C THR A 16 16.57 19.01 3.21
N ALA A 17 16.73 18.94 1.89
CA ALA A 17 17.67 18.04 1.24
C ALA A 17 19.12 18.52 1.38
N GLU A 18 20.00 17.60 1.78
CA GLU A 18 21.42 17.86 1.95
C GLU A 18 22.26 16.97 1.01
N VAL A 19 23.42 17.48 0.61
CA VAL A 19 24.39 16.65 -0.13
C VAL A 19 24.83 15.49 0.78
N GLY A 20 24.84 14.28 0.22
CA GLY A 20 25.11 13.04 0.93
C GLY A 20 23.87 12.28 1.37
N SER A 21 22.69 12.94 1.44
CA SER A 21 21.42 12.27 1.77
C SER A 21 21.03 11.26 0.69
N GLU A 22 20.46 10.14 1.13
CA GLU A 22 19.96 9.08 0.25
C GLU A 22 18.42 9.06 0.24
N TYR A 23 17.85 8.88 -0.94
CA TYR A 23 16.41 8.86 -1.18
C TYR A 23 16.02 7.59 -1.92
N SER A 24 14.81 7.10 -1.65
CA SER A 24 14.21 6.03 -2.43
C SER A 24 13.56 6.58 -3.70
N VAL A 25 13.80 5.91 -4.82
CA VAL A 25 13.23 6.23 -6.14
C VAL A 25 11.97 5.41 -6.36
N PHE A 26 10.88 6.07 -6.74
CA PHE A 26 9.60 5.42 -7.02
C PHE A 26 9.06 5.79 -8.40
N SER A 27 8.57 4.78 -9.14
CA SER A 27 7.76 5.02 -10.33
C SER A 27 6.29 5.20 -9.94
N LEU A 28 5.65 6.23 -10.48
CA LEU A 28 4.22 6.48 -10.32
C LEU A 28 3.41 5.52 -11.19
N GLY A 29 2.53 4.76 -10.55
CA GLY A 29 1.58 3.85 -11.20
C GLY A 29 0.25 4.53 -11.51
N LYS A 30 -0.81 3.73 -11.62
CA LYS A 30 -2.15 4.24 -11.93
C LYS A 30 -2.80 4.92 -10.73
N MET A 31 -3.75 5.81 -11.01
CA MET A 31 -4.63 6.38 -10.00
C MET A 31 -5.52 5.28 -9.42
N ILE A 32 -5.42 5.08 -8.11
CA ILE A 32 -6.30 4.20 -7.35
C ILE A 32 -7.57 4.97 -6.99
N THR A 33 -8.71 4.39 -7.34
CA THR A 33 -10.03 4.84 -6.92
C THR A 33 -10.60 3.88 -5.89
N HIS A 34 -11.44 4.38 -5.01
CA HIS A 34 -12.15 3.56 -4.05
C HIS A 34 -13.15 2.62 -4.76
N PRO A 35 -13.19 1.31 -4.45
CA PRO A 35 -14.03 0.34 -5.15
C PRO A 35 -15.53 0.61 -5.02
N GLN A 36 -16.00 1.09 -3.86
CA GLN A 36 -17.41 1.43 -3.64
C GLN A 36 -17.79 2.85 -4.08
N THR A 37 -17.06 3.87 -3.62
CA THR A 37 -17.45 5.28 -3.79
C THR A 37 -16.90 5.94 -5.05
N ASN A 38 -15.99 5.28 -5.78
CA ASN A 38 -15.24 5.86 -6.90
C ASN A 38 -14.40 7.12 -6.58
N LYS A 39 -14.26 7.48 -5.30
CA LYS A 39 -13.40 8.59 -4.87
C LYS A 39 -11.94 8.29 -5.25
N LYS A 40 -11.23 9.29 -5.79
CA LYS A 40 -9.78 9.18 -6.03
C LYS A 40 -9.04 9.15 -4.70
N ILE A 41 -8.19 8.14 -4.50
CA ILE A 41 -7.43 7.96 -3.25
C ILE A 41 -6.00 8.49 -3.44
N GLY A 42 -5.28 7.96 -4.42
CA GLY A 42 -3.87 8.25 -4.60
C GLY A 42 -3.26 7.41 -5.72
N TYR A 43 -2.02 7.67 -6.07
CA TYR A 43 -1.31 6.88 -7.06
C TYR A 43 -0.57 5.75 -6.35
N GLN A 44 -0.64 4.54 -6.91
CA GLN A 44 0.24 3.47 -6.46
C GLN A 44 1.68 3.80 -6.87
N VAL A 45 2.64 3.55 -5.99
CA VAL A 45 4.06 3.75 -6.28
C VAL A 45 4.79 2.41 -6.26
N THR A 46 5.76 2.24 -7.14
CA THR A 46 6.63 1.05 -7.15
C THR A 46 8.06 1.47 -6.93
N TRP A 47 8.71 0.88 -5.93
CA TRP A 47 10.11 1.16 -5.63
C TRP A 47 11.01 0.69 -6.78
N ARG A 48 11.94 1.55 -7.21
CA ARG A 48 12.85 1.30 -8.34
C ARG A 48 14.31 1.33 -7.95
N GLY A 49 14.65 1.86 -6.78
CA GLY A 49 16.04 2.00 -6.39
C GLY A 49 16.28 3.08 -5.36
N GLN A 50 17.53 3.50 -5.27
CA GLN A 50 18.00 4.56 -4.39
C GLN A 50 18.90 5.53 -5.16
N VAL A 51 18.92 6.77 -4.71
CA VAL A 51 19.78 7.83 -5.22
C VAL A 51 20.41 8.58 -4.06
N GLN A 52 21.70 8.87 -4.16
CA GLN A 52 22.40 9.74 -3.21
C GLN A 52 22.64 11.10 -3.85
N LEU A 53 22.35 12.18 -3.14
CA LEU A 53 22.67 13.53 -3.59
C LEU A 53 24.18 13.78 -3.50
N THR A 54 24.78 14.27 -4.58
CA THR A 54 26.24 14.44 -4.70
C THR A 54 26.68 15.91 -4.77
N ALA A 55 25.83 16.79 -5.28
CA ALA A 55 26.08 18.23 -5.29
C ALA A 55 24.77 19.03 -5.25
N ALA A 56 24.83 20.22 -4.66
CA ALA A 56 23.73 21.18 -4.67
C ALA A 56 24.06 22.33 -5.61
N HIS A 57 23.07 22.74 -6.41
CA HIS A 57 23.11 23.91 -7.29
C HIS A 57 21.97 24.85 -6.93
N GLU A 58 21.86 26.00 -7.60
CA GLU A 58 20.87 27.04 -7.26
C GLU A 58 19.41 26.54 -7.33
N GLN A 59 19.09 25.64 -8.26
CA GLN A 59 17.71 25.18 -8.51
C GLN A 59 17.52 23.66 -8.44
N VAL A 60 18.60 22.89 -8.44
CA VAL A 60 18.58 21.42 -8.53
C VAL A 60 19.76 20.82 -7.79
N TYR A 61 19.69 19.52 -7.52
CA TYR A 61 20.79 18.71 -7.02
C TYR A 61 21.28 17.78 -8.12
N SER A 62 22.59 17.52 -8.16
CA SER A 62 23.14 16.33 -8.80
C SER A 62 23.00 15.15 -7.83
N GLY A 63 22.75 13.96 -8.36
CA GLY A 63 22.77 12.73 -7.59
C GLY A 63 23.24 11.55 -8.41
N THR A 64 23.65 10.48 -7.73
CA THR A 64 24.07 9.22 -8.34
C THR A 64 23.14 8.11 -7.91
N ILE A 65 22.66 7.32 -8.87
CA ILE A 65 21.81 6.16 -8.56
C ILE A 65 22.68 5.10 -7.88
N THR A 66 22.45 4.88 -6.58
CA THR A 66 23.22 3.93 -5.76
C THR A 66 22.70 2.50 -5.92
N ARG A 67 21.42 2.35 -6.24
CA ARG A 67 20.78 1.05 -6.47
C ARG A 67 19.67 1.18 -7.50
N ALA A 68 19.56 0.20 -8.40
CA ALA A 68 18.46 0.08 -9.35
C ALA A 68 17.95 -1.37 -9.39
N VAL A 69 16.65 -1.57 -9.25
CA VAL A 69 15.99 -2.90 -9.36
C VAL A 69 15.06 -3.01 -10.56
N GLY A 70 15.07 -2.00 -11.43
CA GLY A 70 14.29 -1.94 -12.65
C GLY A 70 14.57 -0.63 -13.38
N GLU A 71 13.76 -0.35 -14.40
CA GLU A 71 13.90 0.88 -15.17
C GLU A 71 13.60 2.12 -14.31
N ILE A 72 14.57 3.04 -14.23
CA ILE A 72 14.36 4.39 -13.71
C ILE A 72 14.24 5.34 -14.92
N THR A 73 13.17 6.13 -14.93
CA THR A 73 12.85 7.06 -16.02
C THR A 73 12.62 8.46 -15.48
N ARG A 74 12.65 9.46 -16.37
CA ARG A 74 12.27 10.83 -15.98
C ARG A 74 10.80 10.84 -15.55
N GLY A 75 10.49 11.55 -14.47
CA GLY A 75 9.16 11.58 -13.86
C GLY A 75 8.96 10.57 -12.71
N THR A 76 9.97 9.76 -12.37
CA THR A 76 10.00 9.08 -11.07
C THR A 76 10.12 10.10 -9.94
N ILE A 77 9.52 9.80 -8.80
CA ILE A 77 9.55 10.67 -7.62
C ILE A 77 10.54 10.13 -6.59
N LEU A 78 11.05 11.02 -5.75
CA LEU A 78 11.89 10.67 -4.61
C LEU A 78 11.10 10.79 -3.32
N LEU A 79 11.26 9.81 -2.45
CA LEU A 79 10.77 9.86 -1.08
C LEU A 79 11.96 9.61 -0.13
N ALA A 80 11.91 10.24 1.03
CA ALA A 80 12.85 9.94 2.10
C ALA A 80 12.82 8.44 2.43
N ILE A 81 13.97 7.88 2.79
CA ILE A 81 14.03 6.48 3.21
C ILE A 81 13.39 6.39 4.61
N PRO A 82 12.25 5.70 4.77
CA PRO A 82 11.64 5.56 6.09
C PRO A 82 12.49 4.66 6.98
N GLU A 83 12.45 4.88 8.28
CA GLU A 83 12.96 3.90 9.24
C GLU A 83 12.18 2.60 9.09
N GLN A 84 12.86 1.54 8.65
CA GLN A 84 12.21 0.24 8.48
C GLN A 84 12.18 -0.50 9.82
N GLN A 85 10.98 -0.74 10.34
CA GLN A 85 10.79 -1.70 11.42
C GLN A 85 10.93 -3.13 10.86
N THR A 86 12.03 -3.79 11.17
CA THR A 86 12.29 -5.18 10.75
C THR A 86 11.51 -6.20 11.59
N THR A 87 11.01 -5.78 12.75
CA THR A 87 10.20 -6.61 13.65
C THR A 87 8.84 -5.96 13.87
N ILE A 88 7.78 -6.67 13.52
CA ILE A 88 6.40 -6.25 13.78
C ILE A 88 5.87 -7.09 14.92
N ILE A 89 5.50 -6.44 16.03
CA ILE A 89 4.82 -7.09 17.13
C ILE A 89 3.34 -7.15 16.80
N LEU A 90 2.78 -8.35 16.73
CA LEU A 90 1.35 -8.53 16.51
C LEU A 90 0.58 -7.95 17.68
N GLN A 91 -0.42 -7.14 17.36
CA GLN A 91 -1.31 -6.54 18.33
C GLN A 91 -2.74 -6.53 17.83
N ARG A 92 -3.67 -6.38 18.76
CA ARG A 92 -5.09 -6.29 18.44
C ARG A 92 -5.45 -4.86 18.10
N ALA A 93 -6.49 -4.69 17.31
CA ALA A 93 -7.06 -3.36 17.13
C ALA A 93 -7.72 -2.92 18.45
N GLN A 94 -7.65 -1.63 18.75
CA GLN A 94 -8.27 -1.05 19.93
C GLN A 94 -9.78 -0.85 19.75
N GLN A 95 -10.24 -0.82 18.50
CA GLN A 95 -11.64 -0.63 18.14
C GLN A 95 -12.03 -1.49 16.93
N PRO A 96 -13.32 -1.86 16.81
CA PRO A 96 -13.85 -2.45 15.59
C PRO A 96 -13.70 -1.48 14.43
N LEU A 97 -13.17 -1.98 13.32
CA LEU A 97 -13.05 -1.22 12.09
C LEU A 97 -13.25 -2.14 10.89
N ASP A 98 -14.06 -1.68 9.95
CA ASP A 98 -14.23 -2.26 8.63
C ASP A 98 -13.64 -1.35 7.54
N GLY A 99 -13.21 -1.97 6.45
CA GLY A 99 -12.63 -1.28 5.30
C GLY A 99 -12.62 -2.17 4.07
N TYR A 100 -12.10 -1.63 2.98
CA TYR A 100 -12.00 -2.27 1.68
C TYR A 100 -10.54 -2.40 1.24
N ILE A 101 -10.22 -3.51 0.61
CA ILE A 101 -8.98 -3.64 -0.15
C ILE A 101 -9.09 -2.77 -1.42
N ILE A 102 -8.20 -1.79 -1.54
CA ILE A 102 -8.24 -0.81 -2.65
C ILE A 102 -7.23 -1.10 -3.76
N ALA A 103 -6.12 -1.78 -3.43
CA ALA A 103 -5.05 -2.13 -4.35
C ALA A 103 -4.18 -3.24 -3.74
N ALA A 104 -3.20 -3.74 -4.51
CA ALA A 104 -2.20 -4.68 -4.03
C ALA A 104 -0.86 -4.52 -4.75
N HIS A 105 0.18 -5.09 -4.16
CA HIS A 105 1.48 -5.28 -4.76
C HIS A 105 1.93 -6.75 -4.62
N PRO A 106 2.35 -7.42 -5.71
CA PRO A 106 2.40 -6.92 -7.09
C PRO A 106 1.02 -6.59 -7.67
N GLU A 107 0.96 -5.70 -8.66
CA GLU A 107 -0.30 -5.35 -9.34
C GLU A 107 -0.81 -6.56 -10.14
N LYS A 108 -1.86 -7.21 -9.64
CA LYS A 108 -2.53 -8.33 -10.31
C LYS A 108 -4.03 -8.29 -10.04
N LEU A 109 -4.81 -9.10 -10.77
CA LEU A 109 -6.26 -9.13 -10.60
C LEU A 109 -6.69 -9.86 -9.32
N THR A 110 -5.92 -10.87 -8.92
CA THR A 110 -6.22 -11.75 -7.79
C THR A 110 -5.06 -11.79 -6.81
N PHE A 111 -5.31 -11.51 -5.54
CA PHE A 111 -4.34 -11.50 -4.46
C PHE A 111 -4.40 -12.82 -3.68
N ALA A 112 -3.26 -13.19 -3.12
CA ALA A 112 -3.04 -14.43 -2.40
C ALA A 112 -2.07 -14.21 -1.24
N GLN A 113 -1.79 -15.29 -0.52
CA GLN A 113 -0.78 -15.32 0.53
C GLN A 113 0.57 -14.72 0.08
N HIS A 114 1.16 -13.93 0.97
CA HIS A 114 2.40 -13.15 0.84
C HIS A 114 2.34 -11.94 -0.08
N ASP A 115 1.20 -11.62 -0.69
CA ASP A 115 1.03 -10.33 -1.33
C ASP A 115 0.82 -9.22 -0.30
N ILE A 116 1.16 -8.01 -0.72
CA ILE A 116 0.83 -6.79 0.01
C ILE A 116 -0.51 -6.27 -0.51
N CYS A 117 -1.44 -5.94 0.38
CA CYS A 117 -2.67 -5.24 0.04
C CYS A 117 -2.71 -3.86 0.71
N TYR A 118 -3.45 -2.95 0.09
CA TYR A 118 -3.69 -1.60 0.59
C TYR A 118 -5.16 -1.47 1.01
N ILE A 119 -5.41 -0.78 2.11
CA ILE A 119 -6.73 -0.65 2.74
C ILE A 119 -7.12 0.82 2.77
N ASP A 120 -8.39 1.14 2.54
CA ASP A 120 -8.95 2.51 2.57
C ASP A 120 -9.06 3.15 3.98
N LYS A 121 -8.35 2.57 4.96
CA LYS A 121 -8.30 2.97 6.35
C LYS A 121 -6.87 3.14 6.79
N GLY A 122 -6.60 4.17 7.58
CA GLY A 122 -5.25 4.47 8.07
C GLY A 122 -5.19 4.70 9.57
N SER A 123 -4.15 5.40 10.01
CA SER A 123 -3.96 5.77 11.42
C SER A 123 -5.06 6.69 11.94
N ASP A 124 -5.61 7.57 11.10
CA ASP A 124 -6.68 8.48 11.49
C ASP A 124 -8.01 7.72 11.76
N ASP A 125 -8.15 6.52 11.18
CA ASP A 125 -9.27 5.60 11.44
C ASP A 125 -8.99 4.62 12.61
N GLY A 126 -7.77 4.62 13.14
CA GLY A 126 -7.35 3.78 14.28
C GLY A 126 -6.66 2.46 13.91
N LEU A 127 -6.26 2.25 12.66
CA LEU A 127 -5.33 1.14 12.33
C LEU A 127 -3.93 1.44 12.83
N ALA A 128 -3.25 0.41 13.33
CA ALA A 128 -1.87 0.47 13.76
C ALA A 128 -1.05 -0.70 13.19
N ILE A 129 0.26 -0.49 13.04
CA ILE A 129 1.22 -1.55 12.66
C ILE A 129 1.07 -2.72 13.63
N GLY A 130 1.00 -3.94 13.10
CA GLY A 130 0.78 -5.17 13.86
C GLY A 130 -0.68 -5.55 14.07
N ASN A 131 -1.65 -4.70 13.72
CA ASN A 131 -3.07 -5.07 13.75
C ASN A 131 -3.35 -6.27 12.84
N MET A 132 -4.04 -7.26 13.39
CA MET A 132 -4.54 -8.42 12.65
C MET A 132 -5.88 -8.11 12.01
N LEU A 133 -6.00 -8.50 10.74
CA LEU A 133 -7.18 -8.27 9.91
C LEU A 133 -7.71 -9.59 9.37
N THR A 134 -9.02 -9.73 9.38
CA THR A 134 -9.75 -10.80 8.69
C THR A 134 -10.24 -10.27 7.34
N ILE A 135 -9.98 -11.01 6.26
CA ILE A 135 -10.42 -10.66 4.91
C ILE A 135 -11.65 -11.48 4.56
N VAL A 136 -12.72 -10.82 4.13
CA VAL A 136 -13.98 -11.49 3.81
C VAL A 136 -14.62 -10.97 2.51
N ARG A 137 -15.55 -11.74 1.98
CA ARG A 137 -16.43 -11.32 0.89
C ARG A 137 -17.91 -11.52 1.26
N PRO A 138 -18.72 -10.45 1.21
CA PRO A 138 -20.17 -10.55 1.35
C PRO A 138 -20.77 -11.49 0.31
N ARG A 139 -21.76 -12.28 0.75
CA ARG A 139 -22.58 -13.08 -0.16
C ARG A 139 -23.90 -12.39 -0.37
N ASN A 140 -24.27 -12.22 -1.64
CA ASN A 140 -25.63 -11.81 -1.99
C ASN A 140 -26.48 -13.06 -2.12
N ALA A 141 -27.63 -13.08 -1.45
CA ALA A 141 -28.66 -14.08 -1.72
C ALA A 141 -29.14 -13.92 -3.17
N SER A 142 -29.48 -15.03 -3.83
CA SER A 142 -30.05 -14.96 -5.17
C SER A 142 -31.42 -14.32 -5.14
N ASP A 143 -31.85 -13.71 -6.26
CA ASP A 143 -33.18 -13.10 -6.37
C ASP A 143 -34.30 -14.08 -6.01
N LEU A 144 -34.13 -15.36 -6.37
CA LEU A 144 -35.04 -16.45 -6.00
C LEU A 144 -35.10 -16.71 -4.49
N ALA A 145 -33.99 -16.57 -3.77
CA ALA A 145 -33.94 -16.76 -2.32
C ALA A 145 -34.51 -15.57 -1.54
N LEU A 146 -34.49 -14.36 -2.12
CA LEU A 146 -35.02 -13.13 -1.53
C LEU A 146 -36.54 -12.95 -1.72
N GLN A 147 -37.18 -13.70 -2.64
CA GLN A 147 -38.63 -13.60 -2.88
C GLN A 147 -39.49 -13.96 -1.67
N ASP A 148 -39.03 -14.88 -0.81
CA ASP A 148 -39.83 -15.40 0.31
C ASP A 148 -39.45 -14.81 1.68
N ARG A 149 -38.29 -14.16 1.81
CA ARG A 149 -37.77 -13.61 3.07
C ARG A 149 -36.47 -12.83 2.86
N ASP A 150 -36.23 -11.85 3.72
CA ASP A 150 -34.90 -11.22 3.86
C ASP A 150 -33.93 -12.22 4.49
N ILE A 151 -33.02 -12.76 3.67
CA ILE A 151 -31.97 -13.69 4.11
C ILE A 151 -30.63 -12.95 4.09
N ILE A 152 -30.01 -12.81 5.25
CA ILE A 152 -28.63 -12.34 5.38
C ILE A 152 -27.73 -13.58 5.39
N LEU A 153 -26.84 -13.68 4.41
CA LEU A 153 -25.86 -14.75 4.34
C LEU A 153 -24.60 -14.37 5.12
N PRO A 154 -23.95 -15.33 5.79
CA PRO A 154 -22.66 -15.08 6.41
C PRO A 154 -21.61 -14.79 5.34
N ASP A 155 -20.70 -13.87 5.66
CA ASP A 155 -19.56 -13.55 4.80
C ASP A 155 -18.68 -14.77 4.57
N THR A 156 -18.04 -14.82 3.39
CA THR A 156 -17.04 -15.85 3.09
C THR A 156 -15.71 -15.42 3.67
N LEU A 157 -15.11 -16.24 4.53
CA LEU A 157 -13.73 -16.03 5.01
C LEU A 157 -12.74 -16.33 3.88
N LEU A 158 -12.00 -15.31 3.45
CA LEU A 158 -11.01 -15.42 2.38
C LEU A 158 -9.58 -15.54 2.91
N GLY A 159 -9.28 -14.96 4.07
CA GLY A 159 -7.92 -14.93 4.56
C GLY A 159 -7.69 -14.06 5.80
N ARG A 160 -6.41 -13.91 6.15
CA ARG A 160 -5.95 -13.03 7.23
C ARG A 160 -4.75 -12.22 6.76
N ALA A 161 -4.64 -11.00 7.26
CA ALA A 161 -3.53 -10.10 7.00
C ALA A 161 -3.05 -9.42 8.28
N VAL A 162 -1.83 -8.90 8.23
CA VAL A 162 -1.27 -8.05 9.29
C VAL A 162 -0.91 -6.69 8.72
N VAL A 163 -1.28 -5.62 9.41
CA VAL A 163 -0.87 -4.26 9.03
C VAL A 163 0.63 -4.11 9.26
N ILE A 164 1.37 -3.71 8.23
CA ILE A 164 2.83 -3.54 8.26
C ILE A 164 3.27 -2.08 8.18
N ASN A 165 2.39 -1.20 7.70
CA ASN A 165 2.60 0.24 7.70
C ASN A 165 1.24 0.96 7.72
N THR A 166 1.20 2.17 8.27
CA THR A 166 0.00 3.01 8.32
C THR A 166 0.36 4.44 7.94
N ASP A 167 -0.26 4.95 6.87
CA ASP A 167 -0.37 6.37 6.60
C ASP A 167 -1.68 6.90 7.24
N ARG A 168 -1.93 8.21 7.12
CA ARG A 168 -3.11 8.88 7.70
C ARG A 168 -4.43 8.21 7.33
N SER A 169 -4.65 7.95 6.04
CA SER A 169 -5.92 7.45 5.51
C SER A 169 -5.82 6.11 4.78
N VAL A 170 -4.64 5.48 4.75
CA VAL A 170 -4.39 4.21 4.06
C VAL A 170 -3.43 3.37 4.89
N ALA A 171 -3.68 2.07 4.96
CA ALA A 171 -2.80 1.11 5.59
C ALA A 171 -2.28 0.11 4.56
N THR A 172 -1.06 -0.35 4.77
CA THR A 172 -0.43 -1.41 4.01
C THR A 172 -0.45 -2.67 4.88
N ALA A 173 -0.93 -3.78 4.34
CA ALA A 173 -1.01 -5.04 5.05
C ALA A 173 -0.40 -6.18 4.24
N LEU A 174 0.22 -7.13 4.93
CA LEU A 174 0.74 -8.38 4.36
C LEU A 174 -0.32 -9.47 4.52
N ILE A 175 -0.73 -10.09 3.43
CA ILE A 175 -1.65 -11.24 3.46
C ILE A 175 -0.87 -12.46 3.97
N LEU A 176 -1.22 -12.93 5.17
CA LEU A 176 -0.53 -14.06 5.82
C LEU A 176 -1.05 -15.41 5.35
N LYS A 177 -2.35 -15.48 5.03
CA LYS A 177 -3.01 -16.70 4.56
C LYS A 177 -4.20 -16.34 3.69
N SER A 178 -4.42 -17.12 2.63
CA SER A 178 -5.58 -17.04 1.77
C SER A 178 -6.16 -18.44 1.55
N SER A 179 -7.46 -18.63 1.78
CA SER A 179 -8.21 -19.85 1.43
C SER A 179 -8.76 -19.79 0.01
N GLU A 180 -9.04 -18.59 -0.49
CA GLU A 180 -9.59 -18.32 -1.82
C GLU A 180 -8.90 -17.09 -2.44
N ALA A 181 -9.19 -16.83 -3.71
CA ALA A 181 -8.72 -15.63 -4.39
C ALA A 181 -9.33 -14.37 -3.77
N ILE A 182 -8.46 -13.46 -3.33
CA ILE A 182 -8.82 -12.15 -2.81
C ILE A 182 -8.78 -11.13 -3.95
N HIS A 183 -9.66 -10.15 -3.94
CA HIS A 183 -9.77 -9.12 -4.98
C HIS A 183 -9.87 -7.73 -4.37
N ARG A 184 -9.60 -6.73 -5.21
CA ARG A 184 -9.95 -5.34 -4.91
C ARG A 184 -11.46 -5.26 -4.66
N GLY A 185 -11.85 -4.60 -3.57
CA GLY A 185 -13.24 -4.47 -3.14
C GLY A 185 -13.69 -5.51 -2.12
N ASP A 186 -12.87 -6.52 -1.81
CA ASP A 186 -13.12 -7.37 -0.64
C ASP A 186 -13.01 -6.57 0.66
N LEU A 187 -13.75 -7.00 1.67
CA LEU A 187 -13.82 -6.36 2.97
C LEU A 187 -12.70 -6.85 3.87
N ILE A 188 -12.29 -5.97 4.79
CA ILE A 188 -11.47 -6.32 5.95
C ILE A 188 -12.20 -5.96 7.23
N TYR A 189 -11.95 -6.73 8.28
CA TYR A 189 -12.37 -6.43 9.66
C TYR A 189 -11.18 -6.54 10.59
N THR A 190 -11.11 -5.69 11.60
CA THR A 190 -10.13 -5.84 12.68
C THR A 190 -10.50 -7.00 13.61
N GLU A 191 -9.49 -7.76 14.05
CA GLU A 191 -9.70 -8.82 15.05
C GLU A 191 -9.69 -8.26 16.48
N MET A 192 -10.71 -8.62 17.25
CA MET A 192 -10.96 -8.10 18.60
C MET A 192 -10.63 -9.10 19.73
N ASN A 193 -10.37 -10.38 19.43
CA ASN A 193 -10.44 -11.49 20.41
C ASN A 193 -9.22 -12.38 20.51
#